data_AF-A0A418HKC8-F1
#
_entry.id   AF-A0A418HKC8-F1
#
_cell.length_a   1.000
_cell.length_b   1.000
_cell.length_c   1.000
_cell.angle_alpha   90.00
_cell.angle_beta   90.00
_cell.angle_gamma   90.00
#
_symmetry.space_group_name_H-M   'P 1'
#
loop_
_entity.id
_entity.type
_entity.pdbx_description
1 polymer ?
#
loop_
_entity_poly.entity_id
_entity_poly.type
_entity_poly.pdbx_seq_one_letter_code
_entity_poly.pdbx_strand_id
1 'polypeptide(L)'
;GQNAAFIFAICEYLKVNPGNKSYLSAAQSVAKGIFNMINQNTGETVHVLNYPDLTVKEANRIVYYDGEAALALLRLYQIDPNPQWLETVKLLFEHFIANDYWKYHDHWLGYCTNELVQIEPAEKYYRFGIQNVSGYLDYMQQRETTYPTFLEMLMATYHLVKKAKETGYNHIVEELLDEEKFMKTIHIRADYERTGFFYPEIAMYF
;
A
#
# COMPACT_ATOMS: atom_id res chain seq x y z
N GLY A 1 10.93 -4.07 0.87
CA GLY A 1 12.02 -3.27 0.31
C GLY A 1 12.31 -3.62 -1.13
N GLN A 2 13.58 -3.84 -1.48
CA GLN A 2 14.06 -3.87 -2.87
C GLN A 2 13.36 -4.88 -3.79
N ASN A 3 12.96 -6.05 -3.28
CA ASN A 3 12.21 -7.05 -4.06
C ASN A 3 10.86 -6.50 -4.56
N ALA A 4 10.14 -5.78 -3.70
CA ALA A 4 8.84 -5.20 -4.04
C ALA A 4 9.00 -4.05 -5.04
N ALA A 5 9.97 -3.15 -4.82
CA ALA A 5 10.31 -2.08 -5.74
C ALA A 5 10.65 -2.59 -7.16
N PHE A 6 11.39 -3.70 -7.26
CA PHE A 6 11.67 -4.35 -8.55
C PHE A 6 10.37 -4.82 -9.23
N ILE A 7 9.50 -5.51 -8.49
CA ILE A 7 8.21 -5.97 -9.04
C ILE A 7 7.37 -4.78 -9.50
N PHE A 8 7.31 -3.67 -8.75
CA PHE A 8 6.60 -2.46 -9.18
C PHE A 8 7.11 -1.92 -10.52
N ALA A 9 8.43 -1.78 -10.66
CA ALA A 9 9.04 -1.27 -11.87
C ALA A 9 8.70 -2.15 -13.09
N ILE A 10 8.77 -3.48 -12.92
CA ILE A 10 8.38 -4.42 -13.97
C ILE A 10 6.88 -4.34 -14.25
N CYS A 11 6.02 -4.25 -13.24
CA CYS A 11 4.58 -4.16 -13.43
C CYS A 11 4.19 -2.91 -14.24
N GLU A 12 4.73 -1.75 -13.90
CA GLU A 12 4.49 -0.51 -14.67
C GLU A 12 5.03 -0.61 -16.10
N TYR A 13 6.22 -1.21 -16.29
CA TYR A 13 6.76 -1.42 -17.63
C TYR A 13 5.89 -2.36 -18.48
N LEU A 14 5.36 -3.43 -17.89
CA LEU A 14 4.53 -4.43 -18.59
C LEU A 14 3.15 -3.88 -18.97
N LYS A 15 2.61 -2.87 -18.26
CA LYS A 15 1.38 -2.17 -18.68
C LYS A 15 1.50 -1.57 -20.08
N VAL A 16 2.69 -1.09 -20.44
CA VAL A 16 2.97 -0.51 -21.77
C VAL A 16 3.68 -1.48 -22.72
N ASN A 17 4.27 -2.57 -22.21
CA ASN A 17 4.96 -3.60 -23.00
C ASN A 17 4.51 -5.04 -22.63
N PRO A 18 3.22 -5.39 -22.83
CA PRO A 18 2.66 -6.66 -22.31
C PRO A 18 3.29 -7.92 -22.91
N GLY A 19 3.95 -7.82 -24.06
CA GLY A 19 4.63 -8.95 -24.72
C GLY A 19 5.98 -9.35 -24.11
N ASN A 20 6.54 -8.59 -23.15
CA ASN A 20 7.86 -8.86 -22.60
C ASN A 20 7.83 -9.98 -21.55
N LYS A 21 7.92 -11.23 -22.03
CA LYS A 21 7.90 -12.44 -21.18
C LYS A 21 9.12 -12.56 -20.27
N SER A 22 10.28 -12.05 -20.67
CA SER A 22 11.51 -12.14 -19.87
C SER A 22 11.40 -11.34 -18.58
N TYR A 23 10.83 -10.14 -18.65
CA TYR A 23 10.62 -9.30 -17.46
C TYR A 23 9.51 -9.85 -16.57
N LEU A 24 8.42 -10.36 -17.16
CA LEU A 24 7.39 -11.05 -16.38
C LEU A 24 7.99 -12.24 -15.59
N SER A 25 8.78 -13.09 -16.25
CA SER A 25 9.46 -14.22 -15.61
C SER A 25 10.40 -13.79 -14.47
N ALA A 26 11.10 -12.66 -14.64
CA ALA A 26 11.94 -12.09 -13.59
C ALA A 26 11.11 -11.61 -12.38
N ALA A 27 10.01 -10.89 -12.60
CA ALA A 27 9.11 -10.45 -11.53
C ALA A 27 8.48 -11.64 -10.79
N GLN A 28 8.03 -12.67 -11.52
CA GLN A 28 7.53 -13.92 -10.93
C GLN A 28 8.59 -14.61 -10.07
N SER A 29 9.87 -14.62 -10.50
CA SER A 29 10.95 -15.22 -9.73
C SER A 29 11.23 -14.46 -8.43
N VAL A 30 11.20 -13.13 -8.47
CA VAL A 30 11.33 -12.28 -7.26
C VAL A 30 10.11 -12.44 -6.34
N ALA A 31 8.90 -12.53 -6.89
CA ALA A 31 7.68 -12.78 -6.13
C ALA A 31 7.71 -14.13 -5.41
N LYS A 32 8.26 -15.19 -6.02
CA LYS A 32 8.52 -16.48 -5.34
C LYS A 32 9.52 -16.33 -4.19
N GLY A 33 10.52 -15.46 -4.35
CA GLY A 33 11.43 -15.09 -3.26
C GLY A 33 10.70 -14.47 -2.08
N ILE A 34 9.84 -13.47 -2.34
CA ILE A 34 8.98 -12.86 -1.31
C ILE A 34 8.09 -13.91 -0.64
N PHE A 35 7.44 -14.77 -1.43
CA PHE A 35 6.59 -15.85 -0.92
C PHE A 35 7.33 -16.76 0.08
N ASN A 36 8.57 -17.15 -0.22
CA ASN A 36 9.40 -17.97 0.67
C ASN A 36 9.85 -17.25 1.95
N MET A 37 9.72 -15.91 2.00
CA MET A 37 10.01 -15.09 3.16
C MET A 37 8.77 -14.83 4.02
N ILE A 38 7.64 -15.47 3.70
CA ILE A 38 6.38 -15.37 4.44
C ILE A 38 6.04 -16.73 5.04
N ASN A 39 5.73 -16.76 6.34
CA ASN A 39 5.20 -17.95 6.99
C ASN A 39 3.77 -18.21 6.50
N GLN A 40 3.57 -19.31 5.80
CA GLN A 40 2.30 -19.64 5.13
C GLN A 40 1.15 -19.97 6.09
N ASN A 41 1.43 -20.17 7.39
CA ASN A 41 0.41 -20.43 8.40
C ASN A 41 0.03 -19.16 9.18
N THR A 42 0.96 -18.23 9.38
CA THR A 42 0.78 -17.06 10.25
C THR A 42 0.76 -15.73 9.51
N GLY A 43 1.25 -15.68 8.28
CA GLY A 43 1.49 -14.45 7.52
C GLY A 43 2.66 -13.61 8.00
N GLU A 44 3.43 -14.07 9.00
CA GLU A 44 4.63 -13.38 9.49
C GLU A 44 5.70 -13.33 8.40
N THR A 45 6.37 -12.19 8.28
CA THR A 45 7.38 -11.94 7.26
C THR A 45 8.79 -12.00 7.87
N VAL A 46 9.78 -12.26 7.00
CA VAL A 46 11.20 -12.09 7.30
C VAL A 46 11.76 -11.07 6.34
N HIS A 47 12.50 -10.08 6.85
CA HIS A 47 12.95 -8.95 6.03
C HIS A 47 14.36 -9.14 5.46
N VAL A 48 15.24 -9.86 6.16
CA VAL A 48 16.66 -9.89 5.81
C VAL A 48 17.23 -11.28 6.00
N LEU A 49 17.88 -11.78 4.95
CA LEU A 49 18.57 -13.06 4.91
C LEU A 49 20.09 -12.84 4.78
N ASN A 50 20.88 -13.79 5.25
CA ASN A 50 22.32 -13.84 5.02
C ASN A 50 22.63 -14.33 3.61
N TYR A 51 23.78 -13.93 3.07
CA TYR A 51 24.37 -14.55 1.89
C TYR A 51 25.60 -15.37 2.32
N PRO A 52 25.85 -16.56 1.75
CA PRO A 52 25.10 -17.20 0.67
C PRO A 52 24.00 -18.18 1.12
N ASP A 53 23.93 -18.51 2.41
CA ASP A 53 23.11 -19.62 2.92
C ASP A 53 21.62 -19.29 3.12
N LEU A 54 21.24 -18.01 2.97
CA LEU A 54 19.87 -17.52 3.12
C LEU A 54 19.26 -17.77 4.51
N THR A 55 20.09 -17.96 5.52
CA THR A 55 19.62 -18.01 6.92
C THR A 55 19.03 -16.66 7.32
N VAL A 56 18.05 -16.67 8.24
CA VAL A 56 17.43 -15.43 8.73
C VAL A 56 18.49 -14.58 9.45
N LYS A 57 18.75 -13.39 8.91
CA LYS A 57 19.64 -12.39 9.53
C LYS A 57 18.86 -11.49 10.48
N GLU A 58 17.70 -11.03 10.03
CA GLU A 58 16.83 -10.12 10.79
C GLU A 58 15.39 -10.34 10.33
N ALA A 59 14.53 -10.79 11.24
CA ALA A 59 13.13 -11.06 10.95
C ALA A 59 12.39 -9.75 10.65
N ASN A 60 12.49 -8.76 11.55
CA ASN A 60 11.75 -7.51 11.46
C ASN A 60 12.71 -6.32 11.45
N ARG A 61 12.79 -5.64 10.31
CA ARG A 61 13.59 -4.41 10.14
C ARG A 61 12.76 -3.13 10.18
N ILE A 62 11.65 -3.10 9.45
CA ILE A 62 10.78 -1.93 9.32
C ILE A 62 9.42 -2.39 8.79
N VAL A 63 8.34 -1.96 9.45
CA VAL A 63 6.99 -2.46 9.19
C VAL A 63 6.50 -2.22 7.75
N TYR A 64 6.99 -1.16 7.09
CA TYR A 64 6.62 -0.80 5.73
C TYR A 64 6.97 -1.86 4.68
N TYR A 65 7.92 -2.76 4.95
CA TYR A 65 8.27 -3.82 4.01
C TYR A 65 7.14 -4.81 3.79
N ASP A 66 6.27 -5.00 4.78
CA ASP A 66 5.14 -5.91 4.69
C ASP A 66 4.06 -5.37 3.76
N GLY A 67 3.68 -4.11 3.94
CA GLY A 67 2.73 -3.43 3.07
C GLY A 67 3.25 -3.32 1.63
N GLU A 68 4.54 -3.02 1.46
CA GLU A 68 5.18 -2.96 0.15
C GLU A 68 5.18 -4.32 -0.55
N ALA A 69 5.45 -5.41 0.17
CA ALA A 69 5.40 -6.77 -0.35
C ALA A 69 3.98 -7.17 -0.76
N ALA A 70 2.98 -6.88 0.06
CA ALA A 70 1.57 -7.14 -0.25
C ALA A 70 1.14 -6.40 -1.53
N LEU A 71 1.45 -5.11 -1.64
CA LEU A 71 1.12 -4.33 -2.84
C LEU A 71 1.81 -4.87 -4.09
N ALA A 72 3.08 -5.29 -3.99
CA ALA A 72 3.83 -5.83 -5.12
C ALA A 72 3.21 -7.12 -5.66
N LEU A 73 2.83 -8.03 -4.77
CA LEU A 73 2.14 -9.27 -5.14
C LEU A 73 0.76 -8.98 -5.75
N LEU A 74 0.01 -8.03 -5.18
CA LEU A 74 -1.31 -7.64 -5.70
C LEU A 74 -1.22 -7.01 -7.11
N ARG A 75 -0.21 -6.17 -7.35
CA ARG A 75 0.02 -5.58 -8.68
C ARG A 75 0.51 -6.60 -9.70
N LEU A 76 1.35 -7.54 -9.27
CA LEU A 76 1.74 -8.66 -10.13
C LEU A 76 0.51 -9.52 -10.48
N TYR A 77 -0.38 -9.80 -9.54
CA TYR A 77 -1.63 -10.53 -9.79
C TYR A 77 -2.50 -9.88 -10.89
N GLN A 78 -2.58 -8.55 -10.92
CA GLN A 78 -3.34 -7.83 -11.94
C GLN A 78 -2.76 -7.97 -13.37
N ILE A 79 -1.48 -8.35 -13.49
CA ILE A 79 -0.80 -8.59 -14.79
C ILE A 79 -0.74 -10.09 -15.11
N ASP A 80 -0.49 -10.90 -14.09
CA ASP A 80 -0.39 -12.36 -14.11
C ASP A 80 -1.40 -12.91 -13.09
N PRO A 81 -2.62 -13.30 -13.50
CA PRO A 81 -3.70 -13.70 -12.61
C PRO A 81 -3.50 -15.12 -12.02
N ASN A 82 -2.28 -15.38 -11.54
CA ASN A 82 -1.95 -16.57 -10.78
C ASN A 82 -2.52 -16.44 -9.35
N PRO A 83 -3.41 -17.36 -8.94
CA PRO A 83 -4.06 -17.31 -7.62
C PRO A 83 -3.09 -17.26 -6.44
N GLN A 84 -1.89 -17.82 -6.58
CA GLN A 84 -0.88 -17.81 -5.51
C GLN A 84 -0.56 -16.40 -5.02
N TRP A 85 -0.50 -15.42 -5.94
CA TRP A 85 -0.21 -14.03 -5.59
C TRP A 85 -1.33 -13.42 -4.74
N LEU A 86 -2.58 -13.58 -5.18
CA LEU A 86 -3.73 -13.03 -4.45
C LEU A 86 -3.95 -13.73 -3.10
N GLU A 87 -3.81 -15.06 -3.02
CA GLU A 87 -3.95 -15.78 -1.75
C GLU A 87 -2.87 -15.39 -0.75
N THR A 88 -1.64 -15.12 -1.21
CA THR A 88 -0.57 -14.60 -0.35
C THR A 88 -0.90 -13.19 0.17
N VAL A 89 -1.45 -12.32 -0.67
CA VAL A 89 -1.93 -10.99 -0.24
C VAL A 89 -3.02 -11.12 0.81
N LYS A 90 -4.00 -12.01 0.61
CA LYS A 90 -5.08 -12.25 1.58
C LYS A 90 -4.53 -12.77 2.92
N LEU A 91 -3.58 -13.71 2.89
CA LEU A 91 -2.89 -14.20 4.09
C LEU A 91 -2.19 -13.06 4.85
N LEU A 92 -1.46 -12.21 4.13
CA LEU A 92 -0.81 -11.04 4.73
C LEU A 92 -1.84 -10.09 5.35
N PHE A 93 -2.99 -9.85 4.70
CA PHE A 93 -4.04 -9.02 5.27
C PHE A 93 -4.69 -9.63 6.53
N GLU A 94 -4.85 -10.96 6.62
CA GLU A 94 -5.28 -11.58 7.88
C GLU A 94 -4.28 -11.29 9.00
N HIS A 95 -2.98 -11.40 8.70
CA HIS A 95 -1.92 -11.06 9.66
C HIS A 95 -1.96 -9.58 10.06
N PHE A 96 -2.08 -8.67 9.10
CA PHE A 96 -2.15 -7.22 9.33
C PHE A 96 -3.35 -6.85 10.19
N ILE A 97 -4.50 -7.47 9.91
CA ILE A 97 -5.74 -7.23 10.65
C ILE A 97 -5.62 -7.76 12.07
N ALA A 98 -5.09 -8.97 12.25
CA ALA A 98 -4.93 -9.59 13.57
C ALA A 98 -3.94 -8.83 14.49
N ASN A 99 -3.01 -8.07 13.89
CA ASN A 99 -1.95 -7.37 14.61
C ASN A 99 -2.09 -5.83 14.57
N ASP A 100 -3.28 -5.32 14.27
CA ASP A 100 -3.59 -3.89 14.27
C ASP A 100 -2.67 -3.00 13.40
N TYR A 101 -2.22 -3.49 12.25
CA TYR A 101 -1.24 -2.78 11.41
C TYR A 101 -1.69 -1.39 10.92
N TRP A 102 -3.00 -1.12 10.90
CA TRP A 102 -3.54 0.22 10.58
C TRP A 102 -3.03 1.32 11.53
N LYS A 103 -2.57 0.97 12.73
CA LYS A 103 -1.96 1.92 13.69
C LYS A 103 -0.63 2.48 13.20
N TYR A 104 0.01 1.86 12.22
CA TYR A 104 1.27 2.33 11.65
C TYR A 104 1.09 3.42 10.60
N HIS A 105 -0.14 3.68 10.14
CA HIS A 105 -0.46 4.71 9.14
C HIS A 105 0.40 4.55 7.87
N ASP A 106 0.54 3.30 7.42
CA ASP A 106 1.39 2.94 6.30
C ASP A 106 0.71 3.22 4.96
N HIS A 107 1.30 4.12 4.19
CA HIS A 107 0.88 4.44 2.83
C HIS A 107 0.85 3.23 1.88
N TRP A 108 1.78 2.28 1.99
CA TRP A 108 1.77 1.07 1.16
C TRP A 108 0.53 0.21 1.40
N LEU A 109 0.16 0.04 2.67
CA LEU A 109 -1.09 -0.61 3.06
C LEU A 109 -2.32 0.17 2.60
N GLY A 110 -2.26 1.50 2.62
CA GLY A 110 -3.29 2.36 2.03
C GLY A 110 -3.50 2.07 0.53
N TYR A 111 -2.43 2.02 -0.26
CA TYR A 111 -2.51 1.69 -1.68
C TYR A 111 -3.01 0.27 -1.90
N CYS A 112 -2.46 -0.68 -1.15
CA CYS A 112 -2.78 -2.10 -1.31
C CYS A 112 -4.24 -2.37 -0.98
N THR A 113 -4.76 -1.77 0.08
CA THR A 113 -6.17 -1.94 0.47
C THR A 113 -7.10 -1.33 -0.58
N ASN A 114 -6.78 -0.13 -1.08
CA ASN A 114 -7.57 0.54 -2.11
C ASN A 114 -7.62 -0.26 -3.42
N GLU A 115 -6.52 -0.93 -3.81
CA GLU A 115 -6.50 -1.83 -4.96
C GLU A 115 -7.19 -3.17 -4.67
N LEU A 116 -7.02 -3.74 -3.47
CA LEU A 116 -7.56 -5.05 -3.09
C LEU A 116 -9.09 -5.06 -3.13
N VAL A 117 -9.74 -4.00 -2.63
CA VAL A 117 -11.21 -3.92 -2.63
C VAL A 117 -11.82 -3.81 -4.03
N GLN A 118 -11.02 -3.51 -5.07
CA GLN A 118 -11.50 -3.54 -6.45
C GLN A 118 -11.61 -4.98 -6.98
N ILE A 119 -10.80 -5.88 -6.43
CA ILE A 119 -10.70 -7.29 -6.82
C ILE A 119 -11.59 -8.15 -5.92
N GLU A 120 -11.49 -7.98 -4.59
CA GLU A 120 -12.18 -8.76 -3.58
C GLU A 120 -12.84 -7.81 -2.54
N PRO A 121 -14.02 -7.24 -2.83
CA PRO A 121 -14.69 -6.34 -1.91
C PRO A 121 -15.15 -7.09 -0.64
N ALA A 122 -14.59 -6.73 0.52
CA ALA A 122 -14.98 -7.29 1.81
C ALA A 122 -14.90 -6.25 2.93
N GLU A 123 -15.86 -6.32 3.86
CA GLU A 123 -15.97 -5.39 5.01
C GLU A 123 -14.65 -5.20 5.76
N LYS A 124 -13.94 -6.29 6.06
CA LYS A 124 -12.67 -6.26 6.81
C LYS A 124 -11.60 -5.40 6.13
N TYR A 125 -11.56 -5.38 4.80
CA TYR A 125 -10.58 -4.58 4.05
C TYR A 125 -10.97 -3.10 4.05
N TYR A 126 -12.26 -2.78 3.90
CA TYR A 126 -12.72 -1.39 4.04
C TYR A 126 -12.45 -0.83 5.44
N ARG A 127 -12.76 -1.61 6.49
CA ARG A 127 -12.46 -1.23 7.88
C ARG A 127 -10.97 -0.95 8.07
N PHE A 128 -10.12 -1.90 7.68
CA PHE A 128 -8.68 -1.78 7.78
C PHE A 128 -8.14 -0.52 7.09
N GLY A 129 -8.54 -0.29 5.83
CA GLY A 129 -8.06 0.85 5.06
C GLY A 129 -8.54 2.19 5.58
N ILE A 130 -9.78 2.29 6.08
CA ILE A 130 -10.31 3.52 6.68
C ILE A 130 -9.63 3.80 8.03
N GLN A 131 -9.43 2.78 8.87
CA GLN A 131 -8.73 2.90 10.15
C GLN A 131 -7.27 3.34 9.99
N ASN A 132 -6.63 3.00 8.87
CA ASN A 132 -5.27 3.42 8.56
C ASN A 132 -5.13 4.95 8.47
N VAL A 133 -6.24 5.70 8.34
CA VAL A 133 -6.24 7.16 8.23
C VAL A 133 -7.08 7.85 9.30
N SER A 134 -8.23 7.30 9.68
CA SER A 134 -9.23 8.04 10.46
C SER A 134 -8.72 8.58 11.81
N GLY A 135 -7.89 7.80 12.51
CA GLY A 135 -7.25 8.20 13.76
C GLY A 135 -6.08 9.18 13.62
N TYR A 136 -5.65 9.50 12.40
CA TYR A 136 -4.42 10.25 12.12
C TYR A 136 -4.64 11.62 11.47
N LEU A 137 -5.91 12.00 11.23
CA LEU A 137 -6.26 13.22 10.51
C LEU A 137 -5.72 14.50 11.19
N ASP A 138 -5.80 14.60 12.52
CA ASP A 138 -5.28 15.78 13.24
C ASP A 138 -3.78 15.95 13.05
N TYR A 139 -3.04 14.85 13.16
CA TYR A 139 -1.60 14.85 12.97
C TYR A 139 -1.21 15.28 11.55
N MET A 140 -1.93 14.76 10.54
CA MET A 140 -1.72 15.17 9.15
C MET A 140 -2.00 16.66 8.94
N GLN A 141 -3.10 17.19 9.51
CA GLN A 141 -3.46 18.61 9.37
C GLN A 141 -2.40 19.53 9.97
N GLN A 142 -1.82 19.15 11.11
CA GLN A 142 -0.86 19.98 11.85
C GLN A 142 0.59 19.84 11.35
N ARG A 143 0.85 18.97 10.35
CA ARG A 143 2.20 18.72 9.87
C ARG A 143 2.77 19.92 9.09
N GLU A 144 3.84 20.51 9.61
CA GLU A 144 4.52 21.70 9.05
C GLU A 144 5.48 21.41 7.89
N THR A 145 5.73 20.14 7.53
CA THR A 145 6.54 19.81 6.35
C THR A 145 5.66 19.38 5.20
N THR A 146 6.13 19.59 3.97
CA THR A 146 5.64 18.80 2.85
C THR A 146 5.88 17.32 3.13
N TYR A 147 4.88 16.50 2.81
CA TYR A 147 4.89 15.08 3.06
C TYR A 147 3.95 14.41 2.04
N PRO A 148 4.42 14.19 0.79
CA PRO A 148 3.58 13.76 -0.31
C PRO A 148 2.81 12.48 -0.02
N THR A 149 3.40 11.56 0.73
CA THR A 149 2.76 10.28 1.09
C THR A 149 1.53 10.43 1.98
N PHE A 150 1.36 11.55 2.71
CA PHE A 150 0.08 11.83 3.38
C PHE A 150 -1.02 12.14 2.39
N LEU A 151 -0.74 12.99 1.39
CA LEU A 151 -1.72 13.29 0.36
C LEU A 151 -2.04 12.03 -0.45
N GLU A 152 -1.03 11.22 -0.79
CA GLU A 152 -1.25 9.95 -1.48
C GLU A 152 -2.14 8.99 -0.67
N MET A 153 -1.89 8.85 0.63
CA MET A 153 -2.71 7.99 1.51
C MET A 153 -4.13 8.52 1.70
N LEU A 154 -4.31 9.84 1.82
CA LEU A 154 -5.62 10.48 1.87
C LEU A 154 -6.40 10.25 0.57
N MET A 155 -5.75 10.38 -0.59
CA MET A 155 -6.39 10.12 -1.88
C MET A 155 -6.74 8.65 -2.09
N ALA A 156 -5.87 7.72 -1.68
CA ALA A 156 -6.19 6.29 -1.67
C ALA A 156 -7.43 6.00 -0.80
N THR A 157 -7.52 6.64 0.36
CA THR A 157 -8.67 6.52 1.27
C THR A 157 -9.93 7.14 0.68
N TYR A 158 -9.82 8.24 -0.06
CA TYR A 158 -10.96 8.86 -0.74
C TYR A 158 -11.59 7.90 -1.76
N HIS A 159 -10.76 7.22 -2.54
CA HIS A 159 -11.22 6.19 -3.48
C HIS A 159 -11.82 4.98 -2.75
N LEU A 160 -11.21 4.55 -1.64
CA LEU A 160 -11.73 3.49 -0.79
C LEU A 160 -13.12 3.82 -0.21
N VAL A 161 -13.30 5.04 0.31
CA VAL A 161 -14.58 5.54 0.86
C VAL A 161 -15.64 5.57 -0.23
N LYS A 162 -15.33 6.13 -1.40
CA LYS A 162 -16.25 6.14 -2.53
C LYS A 162 -16.67 4.72 -2.91
N LYS A 163 -15.72 3.79 -3.01
CA LYS A 163 -15.99 2.39 -3.32
C LYS A 163 -16.85 1.70 -2.25
N ALA A 164 -16.58 1.95 -0.96
CA ALA A 164 -17.38 1.42 0.14
C ALA A 164 -18.84 1.86 0.02
N LYS A 165 -19.09 3.14 -0.28
CA LYS A 165 -20.44 3.67 -0.50
C LYS A 165 -21.15 3.03 -1.68
N GLU A 166 -20.45 2.89 -2.81
CA GLU A 166 -20.98 2.26 -4.02
C GLU A 166 -21.29 0.76 -3.86
N THR A 167 -20.59 0.08 -2.95
CA THR A 167 -20.70 -1.38 -2.76
C THR A 167 -21.54 -1.77 -1.53
N GLY A 168 -22.27 -0.83 -0.91
CA GLY A 168 -23.18 -1.11 0.20
C GLY A 168 -22.54 -1.11 1.59
N TYR A 169 -21.26 -0.72 1.69
CA TYR A 169 -20.51 -0.62 2.95
C TYR A 169 -20.47 0.81 3.52
N ASN A 170 -21.45 1.66 3.17
CA ASN A 170 -21.54 3.05 3.65
C ASN A 170 -21.53 3.15 5.19
N HIS A 171 -22.13 2.18 5.89
CA HIS A 171 -22.17 2.13 7.34
C HIS A 171 -20.77 2.11 7.98
N ILE A 172 -19.77 1.53 7.32
CA ILE A 172 -18.38 1.52 7.79
C ILE A 172 -17.79 2.94 7.76
N VAL A 173 -18.10 3.70 6.72
CA VAL A 173 -17.64 5.09 6.57
C VAL A 173 -18.24 5.94 7.68
N GLU A 174 -19.56 5.83 7.89
CA GLU A 174 -20.27 6.54 8.96
C GLU A 174 -19.77 6.21 10.36
N GLU A 175 -19.36 4.95 10.59
CA GLU A 175 -18.83 4.49 11.87
C GLU A 175 -17.41 5.01 12.14
N LEU A 176 -16.54 5.00 11.12
CA LEU A 176 -15.09 5.11 11.33
C LEU A 176 -14.48 6.44 10.89
N LEU A 177 -15.19 7.26 10.10
CA LEU A 177 -14.60 8.43 9.47
C LEU A 177 -15.46 9.68 9.62
N ASP A 178 -14.88 10.72 10.23
CA ASP A 178 -15.40 12.09 10.09
C ASP A 178 -15.09 12.60 8.67
N GLU A 179 -16.08 12.49 7.78
CA GLU A 179 -15.93 12.82 6.36
C GLU A 179 -15.64 14.31 6.12
N GLU A 180 -16.23 15.21 6.93
CA GLU A 180 -15.99 16.65 6.80
C GLU A 180 -14.52 16.97 7.14
N LYS A 181 -14.05 16.44 8.26
CA LYS A 181 -12.64 16.58 8.67
C LYS A 181 -11.70 15.92 7.68
N PHE A 182 -12.06 14.76 7.14
CA PHE A 182 -11.27 14.06 6.13
C PHE A 182 -11.11 14.90 4.85
N MET A 183 -12.21 15.41 4.30
CA MET A 183 -12.17 16.29 3.12
C MET A 183 -11.40 17.57 3.36
N LYS A 184 -11.58 18.20 4.53
CA LYS A 184 -10.78 19.37 4.94
C LYS A 184 -9.28 19.04 4.99
N THR A 185 -8.92 17.87 5.53
CA THR A 185 -7.52 17.41 5.59
C THR A 185 -6.93 17.25 4.20
N ILE A 186 -7.66 16.65 3.25
CA ILE A 186 -7.22 16.53 1.85
C ILE A 186 -6.88 17.90 1.27
N HIS A 187 -7.77 18.89 1.42
CA HIS A 187 -7.54 20.23 0.87
C HIS A 187 -6.33 20.91 1.51
N ILE A 188 -6.21 20.86 2.84
CA ILE A 188 -5.05 21.42 3.56
C ILE A 188 -3.75 20.79 3.06
N ARG A 189 -3.68 19.46 2.96
CA ARG A 189 -2.47 18.77 2.50
C ARG A 189 -2.17 19.07 1.04
N ALA A 190 -3.16 19.05 0.15
CA ALA A 190 -2.99 19.39 -1.26
C ALA A 190 -2.44 20.80 -1.45
N ASP A 191 -2.96 21.77 -0.68
CA ASP A 191 -2.45 23.13 -0.69
C ASP A 191 -1.03 23.22 -0.13
N TYR A 192 -0.74 22.51 0.95
CA TYR A 192 0.58 22.53 1.59
C TYR A 192 1.66 21.90 0.71
N GLU A 193 1.39 20.82 -0.02
CA GLU A 193 2.37 20.19 -0.90
C GLU A 193 2.89 21.16 -1.98
N ARG A 194 2.10 22.16 -2.38
CA ARG A 194 2.54 23.23 -3.29
C ARG A 194 3.73 24.02 -2.74
N THR A 195 3.85 24.16 -1.42
CA THR A 195 4.97 24.88 -0.80
C THR A 195 6.32 24.19 -1.00
N GLY A 196 6.32 22.87 -1.20
CA GLY A 196 7.53 22.08 -1.47
C GLY A 196 7.83 21.90 -2.95
N PHE A 197 6.96 22.40 -3.84
CA PHE A 197 7.19 22.33 -5.27
C PHE A 197 8.05 23.51 -5.73
N PHE A 198 9.15 23.20 -6.42
CA PHE A 198 10.03 24.22 -6.97
C PHE A 198 9.48 24.71 -8.31
N TYR A 199 8.49 25.60 -8.23
CA TYR A 199 7.81 26.17 -9.40
C TYR A 199 8.82 26.76 -10.40
N PRO A 200 8.65 26.54 -11.71
CA PRO A 200 9.54 27.10 -12.73
C PRO A 200 9.76 28.61 -12.57
N GLU A 201 8.72 29.34 -12.18
CA GLU A 201 8.74 30.78 -11.91
C GLU A 201 9.69 31.17 -10.80
N ILE A 202 9.88 30.32 -9.78
CA ILE A 202 10.84 30.53 -8.69
C ILE A 202 12.21 29.96 -9.09
N ALA A 203 12.23 28.81 -9.76
CA ALA A 203 13.45 28.07 -10.11
C ALA A 203 14.38 28.86 -11.04
N MET A 204 13.85 29.74 -11.89
CA MET A 204 14.67 30.60 -12.76
C MET A 204 15.56 31.60 -11.99
N TYR A 205 15.32 31.82 -10.70
CA TYR A 205 16.03 32.82 -9.89
C TYR A 205 17.08 32.22 -8.93
N PHE A 206 17.33 30.90 -8.96
CA PHE A 206 18.33 30.19 -8.15
C PHE A 206 19.26 29.36 -9.04
#